data_AF-A0A1B6L937-F1
#
_entry.id   AF-A0A1B6L937-F1
#
_cell.length_a   1.000
_cell.length_b   1.000
_cell.length_c   1.000
_cell.angle_alpha   90.00
_cell.angle_beta   90.00
_cell.angle_gamma   90.00
#
_symmetry.space_group_name_H-M   'P 1'
#
loop_
_entity.id
_entity.type
_entity.pdbx_description
1 polymer ?
#
loop_
_entity_poly.entity_id
_entity_poly.type
_entity_poly.pdbx_seq_one_letter_code
_entity_poly.pdbx_strand_id
1 'polypeptide(L)'
;MSTKRKHSSCTLHEKLEVLKRLDKGESATKLAAEYSVGKATITDWKKNRVKIEQFCASTSEKTLEQRHNSTTSVYDKLDEATFLWFTQERQKGVPISGPLIYEKALQ
;
A
#
# COMPACT_ATOMS: atom_id res chain seq x y z
N MET A 1 -23.80 13.43 21.41
CA MET A 1 -22.34 13.35 21.66
C MET A 1 -21.72 12.44 20.61
N SER A 2 -21.16 12.99 19.53
CA SER A 2 -20.44 12.18 18.53
C SER A 2 -19.11 11.76 19.10
N THR A 3 -18.99 10.49 19.51
CA THR A 3 -17.72 9.92 19.93
C THR A 3 -16.78 9.85 18.72
N LYS A 4 -15.58 10.42 18.86
CA LYS A 4 -14.54 10.36 17.84
C LYS A 4 -14.18 8.88 17.63
N ARG A 5 -14.53 8.32 16.47
CA ARG A 5 -14.20 6.92 16.16
C ARG A 5 -12.69 6.75 16.13
N LYS A 6 -12.20 5.67 16.74
CA LYS A 6 -10.79 5.28 16.68
C LYS A 6 -10.39 5.04 15.23
N HIS A 7 -9.21 5.51 14.83
CA HIS A 7 -8.69 5.26 13.49
C HIS A 7 -8.32 3.78 13.37
N SER A 8 -9.05 3.05 12.52
CA SER A 8 -8.76 1.67 12.13
C SER A 8 -7.78 1.68 10.96
N SER A 9 -6.58 1.13 11.16
CA SER A 9 -5.59 0.98 10.10
C SER A 9 -5.86 -0.32 9.34
N CYS A 10 -6.57 -0.25 8.20
CA CYS A 10 -6.80 -1.42 7.35
C CYS A 10 -5.68 -1.59 6.32
N THR A 11 -5.21 -2.81 6.13
CA THR A 11 -4.17 -3.17 5.17
C THR A 11 -4.72 -3.13 3.74
N LEU A 12 -3.84 -3.12 2.74
CA LEU A 12 -4.28 -3.19 1.33
C LEU A 12 -4.97 -4.53 1.02
N HIS A 13 -4.52 -5.62 1.65
CA HIS A 13 -5.16 -6.93 1.54
C HIS A 13 -6.62 -6.90 2.02
N GLU A 14 -6.87 -6.37 3.22
CA GLU A 14 -8.23 -6.23 3.76
C GLU A 14 -9.11 -5.35 2.87
N LYS A 15 -8.57 -4.24 2.35
CA LYS A 15 -9.29 -3.36 1.42
C LYS A 15 -9.71 -4.09 0.15
N LEU A 16 -8.83 -4.91 -0.41
CA LEU A 16 -9.15 -5.75 -1.57
C LEU A 16 -10.24 -6.75 -1.25
N GLU A 17 -10.17 -7.39 -0.09
CA GLU A 17 -11.18 -8.35 0.33
C GLU A 17 -12.55 -7.68 0.47
N VAL A 18 -12.60 -6.50 1.11
CA VAL A 18 -13.82 -5.69 1.21
C VAL A 18 -14.37 -5.35 -0.17
N LEU A 19 -13.52 -4.96 -1.13
CA LEU A 19 -13.96 -4.67 -2.50
C LEU A 19 -14.54 -5.91 -3.20
N LYS A 20 -13.91 -7.08 -3.06
CA LYS A 20 -14.41 -8.35 -3.62
C LYS A 20 -15.75 -8.75 -2.99
N ARG A 21 -15.92 -8.57 -1.67
CA ARG A 21 -17.19 -8.82 -0.97
C ARG A 21 -18.28 -7.83 -1.38
N LEU A 22 -17.90 -6.57 -1.64
CA LEU A 22 -18.82 -5.55 -2.15
C LEU A 22 -19.34 -5.92 -3.55
N ASP A 23 -18.50 -6.47 -4.42
CA ASP A 23 -18.91 -6.96 -5.75
C ASP A 23 -19.84 -8.17 -5.69
N LYS A 24 -19.69 -9.02 -4.66
CA LYS A 24 -20.62 -10.13 -4.38
C LYS A 24 -22.00 -9.66 -3.92
N GLY A 25 -22.21 -8.35 -3.75
CA GLY A 25 -23.48 -7.75 -3.35
C GLY A 25 -23.68 -7.63 -1.83
N GLU A 26 -22.62 -7.79 -1.04
CA GLU A 26 -22.72 -7.57 0.41
C GLU A 26 -22.98 -6.09 0.74
N SER A 27 -23.76 -5.86 1.80
CA SER A 27 -24.09 -4.50 2.23
C SER A 27 -22.86 -3.80 2.81
N ALA A 28 -22.54 -2.62 2.27
CA ALA A 28 -21.49 -1.74 2.80
C ALA A 28 -21.67 -1.41 4.30
N THR A 29 -22.89 -1.50 4.84
CA THR A 29 -23.13 -1.29 6.27
C THR A 29 -22.64 -2.46 7.12
N LYS A 30 -22.76 -3.70 6.62
CA LYS A 30 -22.26 -4.89 7.30
C LYS A 30 -20.72 -4.91 7.31
N LEU A 31 -20.11 -4.67 6.14
CA LEU A 31 -18.66 -4.58 5.99
C LEU A 31 -18.06 -3.44 6.84
N ALA A 32 -18.75 -2.30 6.92
CA ALA A 32 -18.35 -1.21 7.81
C ALA A 32 -18.32 -1.63 9.29
N ALA A 33 -19.29 -2.43 9.74
CA ALA A 33 -19.34 -2.92 11.12
C ALA A 33 -18.27 -3.99 11.38
N GLU A 34 -18.11 -4.95 10.46
CA GLU A 34 -17.15 -6.07 10.58
C GLU A 34 -15.70 -5.56 10.63
N TYR A 35 -15.32 -4.69 9.70
CA TYR A 35 -13.97 -4.11 9.63
C TYR A 35 -13.80 -2.89 10.54
N SER A 36 -14.81 -2.55 11.35
CA SER A 36 -14.82 -1.37 12.22
C SER A 36 -14.43 -0.07 11.50
N VAL A 37 -14.92 0.11 10.28
CA VAL A 37 -14.66 1.30 9.44
C VAL A 37 -15.93 2.12 9.21
N GLY A 38 -15.76 3.38 8.83
CA GLY A 38 -16.90 4.23 8.47
C GLY A 38 -17.48 3.87 7.10
N LYS A 39 -18.78 4.11 6.89
CA LYS A 39 -19.40 4.03 5.55
C LYS A 39 -18.70 4.93 4.52
N ALA A 40 -18.21 6.09 4.95
CA ALA A 40 -17.40 6.98 4.12
C ALA A 40 -16.12 6.28 3.63
N THR A 41 -15.43 5.57 4.51
CA THR A 41 -14.22 4.81 4.19
C THR A 41 -14.47 3.72 3.14
N ILE A 42 -15.58 2.97 3.25
CA ILE A 42 -15.98 1.98 2.22
C ILE A 42 -16.24 2.66 0.87
N THR A 43 -16.87 3.83 0.89
CA THR A 43 -17.15 4.61 -0.32
C THR A 43 -15.85 5.12 -0.94
N ASP A 44 -14.89 5.55 -0.14
CA ASP A 44 -13.58 6.00 -0.60
C ASP A 44 -12.73 4.85 -1.15
N TRP A 45 -12.82 3.65 -0.57
CA TRP A 45 -12.19 2.45 -1.14
C TRP A 45 -12.82 2.10 -2.49
N LYS A 46 -14.15 2.20 -2.62
CA LYS A 46 -14.84 2.00 -3.90
C LYS A 46 -14.37 3.00 -4.96
N LYS A 47 -14.20 4.28 -4.60
CA LYS A 47 -13.67 5.31 -5.52
C LYS A 47 -12.22 5.03 -5.92
N ASN A 48 -11.40 4.56 -4.99
CA ASN A 48 -9.98 4.27 -5.21
C ASN A 48 -9.72 2.83 -5.67
N ARG A 49 -10.77 2.07 -6.03
CA ARG A 49 -10.69 0.65 -6.42
C ARG A 49 -9.61 0.39 -7.45
N VAL A 50 -9.61 1.15 -8.55
CA VAL A 50 -8.67 0.96 -9.67
C VAL A 50 -7.22 1.07 -9.18
N LYS A 51 -6.92 2.04 -8.32
CA LYS A 51 -5.57 2.23 -7.76
C LYS A 51 -5.18 1.07 -6.83
N ILE A 52 -6.12 0.59 -6.02
CA ILE A 52 -5.87 -0.53 -5.10
C ILE A 52 -5.62 -1.82 -5.90
N GLU A 53 -6.44 -2.09 -6.92
CA GLU A 53 -6.29 -3.26 -7.79
C GLU A 53 -4.99 -3.23 -8.61
N GLN A 54 -4.67 -2.11 -9.24
CA GLN A 54 -3.41 -1.93 -9.97
C GLN A 54 -2.20 -2.13 -9.07
N PHE A 55 -2.24 -1.53 -7.87
CA PHE A 55 -1.16 -1.67 -6.91
C PHE A 55 -0.98 -3.13 -6.48
N CYS A 56 -2.07 -3.84 -6.21
CA CYS A 56 -2.02 -5.25 -5.84
C CYS A 56 -1.59 -6.18 -6.98
N ALA A 57 -1.89 -5.84 -8.24
CA ALA A 57 -1.39 -6.59 -9.39
C ALA A 57 0.13 -6.45 -9.57
N SER A 58 0.67 -5.26 -9.23
CA SER A 58 2.11 -4.97 -9.35
C SER A 58 2.96 -5.41 -8.15
N THR A 59 2.33 -5.76 -7.03
CA THR A 59 3.00 -5.94 -5.73
C THR A 59 2.83 -7.35 -5.19
N SER A 60 3.87 -7.89 -4.54
CA SER A 60 3.85 -9.19 -3.86
C SER A 60 2.87 -9.25 -2.69
N GLU A 61 2.26 -10.42 -2.46
CA GLU A 61 1.23 -10.64 -1.43
C GLU A 61 1.69 -10.25 -0.01
N LYS A 62 2.93 -10.59 0.37
CA LYS A 62 3.53 -10.22 1.67
C LYS A 62 3.57 -8.70 1.91
N THR A 63 3.79 -7.93 0.85
CA THR A 63 3.81 -6.47 0.94
C THR A 63 2.41 -5.91 1.11
N LEU A 64 1.39 -6.55 0.53
CA LEU A 64 -0.01 -6.14 0.68
C LEU A 64 -0.58 -6.39 2.08
N GLU A 65 -0.08 -7.42 2.77
CA GLU A 65 -0.43 -7.71 4.16
C GLU A 65 0.12 -6.68 5.14
N GLN A 66 1.31 -6.12 4.88
CA GLN A 66 1.95 -5.15 5.78
C GLN A 66 1.65 -3.69 5.42
N ARG A 67 1.40 -3.41 4.13
CA ARG A 67 1.27 -2.06 3.62
C ARG A 67 -0.18 -1.58 3.69
N HIS A 68 -0.38 -0.41 4.29
CA HIS A 68 -1.70 0.22 4.43
C HIS A 68 -2.03 1.24 3.34
N ASN A 69 -1.02 1.83 2.70
CA ASN A 69 -1.18 2.83 1.65
C ASN A 69 -0.84 2.27 0.26
N SER A 70 -1.55 2.70 -0.77
CA SER A 70 -1.23 2.42 -2.17
C SER A 70 -0.42 3.56 -2.82
N THR A 71 0.18 4.44 -2.01
CA THR A 71 0.88 5.62 -2.49
C THR A 71 2.23 5.24 -3.07
N THR A 72 2.36 5.26 -4.39
CA THR A 72 3.67 5.12 -5.05
C THR A 72 4.53 6.35 -4.77
N SER A 73 5.85 6.15 -4.69
CA SER A 73 6.83 7.23 -4.53
C SER A 73 6.71 8.21 -5.70
N VAL A 74 6.90 9.51 -5.44
CA VAL A 74 6.97 10.52 -6.52
C VAL A 74 8.21 10.27 -7.39
N TYR A 75 9.24 9.65 -6.80
CA TYR A 75 10.53 9.37 -7.44
C TYR A 75 10.71 7.88 -7.72
N ASP A 76 9.64 7.18 -8.12
CA ASP A 76 9.65 5.73 -8.34
C ASP A 76 10.81 5.26 -9.24
N LYS A 77 11.06 5.96 -10.36
CA LYS A 77 12.17 5.65 -11.28
C LYS A 77 13.55 5.84 -10.65
N LEU A 78 13.70 6.82 -9.75
CA LEU A 78 14.95 7.06 -9.04
C LEU A 78 15.17 5.96 -7.99
N ASP A 79 14.11 5.59 -7.26
CA ASP A 79 14.13 4.51 -6.28
C ASP A 79 14.48 3.19 -6.98
N GLU A 80 13.88 2.90 -8.14
CA GLU A 80 14.20 1.73 -8.97
C GLU A 80 15.67 1.73 -9.42
N ALA A 81 16.17 2.84 -9.98
CA ALA A 81 17.55 2.95 -10.44
C ALA A 81 18.56 2.80 -9.29
N THR A 82 18.26 3.40 -8.14
CA THR A 82 19.10 3.32 -6.94
C THR A 82 19.10 1.91 -6.37
N PHE A 83 17.95 1.22 -6.36
CA PHE A 83 17.85 -0.15 -5.90
C PHE A 83 18.56 -1.14 -6.84
N LEU A 84 18.47 -0.94 -8.16
CA LEU A 84 19.20 -1.72 -9.16
C LEU A 84 20.71 -1.59 -8.96
N TRP A 85 21.20 -0.35 -8.82
CA TRP A 85 22.60 -0.09 -8.54
C TRP A 85 23.06 -0.75 -7.22
N PHE A 86 22.28 -0.57 -6.14
CA PHE A 86 22.57 -1.19 -4.84
C PHE A 86 22.68 -2.71 -4.95
N THR A 87 21.76 -3.34 -5.69
CA THR A 87 21.77 -4.79 -5.88
C THR A 87 22.99 -5.26 -6.65
N GLN A 88 23.41 -4.54 -7.70
CA GLN A 88 24.61 -4.85 -8.47
C GLN A 88 25.89 -4.73 -7.62
N GLU A 89 26.02 -3.66 -6.86
CA GLU A 89 27.19 -3.44 -6.00
C GLU A 89 27.25 -4.45 -4.85
N ARG A 90 26.09 -4.85 -4.30
CA ARG A 90 26.01 -5.92 -3.29
C ARG A 90 26.41 -7.28 -3.86
N GLN A 91 26.06 -7.58 -5.12
CA GLN A 91 26.51 -8.81 -5.80
C GLN A 91 28.03 -8.84 -6.01
N LYS A 92 28.66 -7.68 -6.19
CA LYS A 92 30.13 -7.55 -6.26
C LYS A 92 30.82 -7.70 -4.90
N GLY A 93 30.05 -7.88 -3.81
CA GLY A 93 30.57 -8.01 -2.46
C GLY A 93 31.02 -6.69 -1.83
N VAL A 94 30.66 -5.56 -2.43
CA VAL A 94 31.00 -4.24 -1.88
C VAL A 94 30.05 -3.93 -0.71
N PRO A 95 30.56 -3.62 0.49
CA PRO A 95 29.72 -3.17 1.60
C PRO A 95 29.24 -1.74 1.32
N ILE A 96 27.96 -1.60 1.00
CA ILE A 96 27.33 -0.31 0.75
C ILE A 96 26.72 0.21 2.05
N SER A 97 27.16 1.39 2.48
CA SER A 97 26.60 2.08 3.64
C SER A 97 25.40 2.94 3.25
N GLY A 98 24.49 3.19 4.18
CA GLY A 98 23.32 4.05 3.96
C GLY A 98 23.65 5.45 3.40
N PRO A 99 24.68 6.15 3.91
CA PRO A 99 25.11 7.44 3.36
C PRO A 99 25.51 7.37 1.88
N LEU A 100 26.13 6.28 1.45
CA LEU A 100 26.52 6.11 0.04
C LEU A 100 25.29 5.96 -0.87
N ILE A 101 24.23 5.30 -0.38
CA ILE A 101 22.94 5.21 -1.10
C ILE A 101 22.32 6.60 -1.24
N TYR A 102 22.40 7.42 -0.19
CA TYR A 102 21.90 8.79 -0.22
C TYR A 102 22.66 9.67 -1.21
N GLU A 103 23.99 9.63 -1.21
CA GLU A 103 24.81 10.33 -2.21
C GLU A 103 24.46 9.89 -3.63
N LYS A 104 24.18 8.60 -3.83
CA LYS A 104 23.81 8.09 -5.14
C LYS A 104 22.42 8.52 -5.60
N ALA A 105 21.47 8.67 -4.67
CA ALA A 105 20.13 9.17 -4.96
C ALA A 105 20.10 10.69 -5.23
N LEU A 106 21.14 11.44 -4.82
CA LEU A 106 21.29 12.87 -5.09
C LEU A 106 21.98 13.19 -6.42
N GLN A 107 22.65 12.23 -7.04
CA GLN A 107 23.29 12.38 -8.35
C GLN A 107 22.28 12.41 -9.49
#